data_AF-A0A7V4JLC6-F1
#
_entry.id   AF-A0A7V4JLC6-F1
#
_cell.length_a   1.000
_cell.length_b   1.000
_cell.length_c   1.000
_cell.angle_alpha   90.00
_cell.angle_beta   90.00
_cell.angle_gamma   90.00
#
_symmetry.space_group_name_H-M   'P 1'
#
loop_
_entity.id
_entity.type
_entity.pdbx_description
1 polymer ?
#
loop_
_entity_poly.entity_id
_entity_poly.type
_entity_poly.pdbx_seq_one_letter_code
_entity_poly.pdbx_strand_id
1 'polypeptide(L)' 'GQYLRPSYRNMEVHTYVTPEKFEWYRHEGLKRGFRYVESAPMVRSSYYAEKHF' A
#
# COMPACT_ATOMS: atom_id res chain seq x y z
N GLY A 1 -0.10 0.73 -1.29
CA GLY A 1 -1.24 0.61 -2.22
C GLY A 1 -0.90 -0.28 -3.40
N GLN A 2 -1.91 -0.78 -4.10
CA GLN A 2 -1.75 -1.54 -5.35
C GLN A 2 -1.29 -0.61 -6.48
N TYR A 3 -0.30 -1.06 -7.25
CA TYR A 3 0.06 -0.38 -8.49
C TYR A 3 -1.03 -0.58 -9.53
N LEU A 4 -1.58 0.53 -10.01
CA LEU A 4 -2.48 0.56 -11.15
C LEU A 4 -1.74 1.24 -12.30
N ARG A 5 -1.48 0.48 -13.36
CA ARG A 5 -0.78 0.96 -14.55
C ARG A 5 -1.57 2.13 -15.17
N PRO A 6 -0.98 3.34 -15.26
CA PRO A 6 -1.70 4.49 -15.83
C PRO A 6 -1.97 4.36 -17.33
N SER A 7 -1.04 3.77 -18.08
CA SER A 7 -1.15 3.56 -19.52
C SER A 7 -0.27 2.39 -20.00
N TYR A 8 -0.49 1.93 -21.23
CA TYR A 8 0.34 0.89 -21.87
C TYR A 8 1.81 1.26 -22.05
N ARG A 9 2.21 2.53 -21.87
CA ARG A 9 3.63 2.93 -21.92
C ARG A 9 4.34 2.73 -20.58
N ASN A 10 3.59 2.60 -19.49
CA ASN A 10 4.16 2.36 -18.17
C ASN A 10 4.44 0.87 -17.95
N MET A 11 5.22 0.58 -16.91
CA MET A 11 5.53 -0.79 -16.47
C MET A 11 4.25 -1.61 -16.32
N GLU A 12 4.33 -2.88 -16.69
CA GLU A 12 3.20 -3.79 -16.61
C GLU A 12 2.92 -4.17 -15.17
N VAL A 13 1.64 -4.43 -14.86
CA VAL A 13 1.29 -4.97 -13.55
C VAL A 13 1.72 -6.43 -13.51
N HIS A 14 2.77 -6.74 -12.78
CA HIS A 14 3.24 -8.11 -12.63
C HIS A 14 2.27 -8.96 -11.79
N THR A 15 1.67 -8.37 -10.75
CA THR A 15 0.77 -9.09 -9.84
C THR A 15 -0.21 -8.14 -9.16
N TYR A 16 -1.45 -8.58 -9.00
CA TYR A 16 -2.43 -7.96 -8.12
C TYR A 16 -2.34 -8.60 -6.74
N VAL A 17 -2.01 -7.79 -5.73
CA VAL A 17 -1.78 -8.25 -4.37
C VAL A 17 -3.12 -8.51 -3.68
N THR A 18 -3.26 -9.65 -3.00
CA THR A 18 -4.49 -10.00 -2.28
C THR A 18 -4.65 -9.16 -1.01
N PRO A 19 -5.88 -8.97 -0.50
CA PRO A 19 -6.12 -8.25 0.75
C PRO A 19 -5.32 -8.81 1.95
N GLU A 20 -5.19 -10.13 2.05
CA GLU A 20 -4.46 -10.80 3.15
C GLU A 20 -2.97 -10.43 3.15
N LYS A 21 -2.39 -10.27 1.96
CA LYS A 21 -0.99 -9.88 1.82
C LYS A 21 -0.77 -8.41 2.18
N PHE A 22 -1.75 -7.53 1.92
CA PHE A 22 -1.74 -6.17 2.45
C PHE A 22 -1.78 -6.13 3.97
N GLU A 23 -2.59 -7.00 4.60
CA GLU A 23 -2.65 -7.10 6.05
C GLU A 23 -1.33 -7.60 6.65
N TRP A 24 -0.70 -8.59 6.00
CA TRP A 24 0.63 -9.04 6.39
C TRP A 24 1.66 -7.90 6.34
N TYR A 25 1.67 -7.08 5.28
CA TYR A 25 2.56 -5.91 5.19
C TYR A 25 2.30 -4.89 6.31
N ARG A 26 1.04 -4.70 6.69
CA ARG A 26 0.66 -3.83 7.81
C ARG A 26 1.32 -4.28 9.10
N HIS A 27 1.16 -5.56 9.44
CA HIS A 27 1.74 -6.15 10.64
C HIS A 27 3.26 -6.11 10.64
N GLU A 28 3.90 -6.44 9.51
CA GLU A 28 5.36 -6.40 9.40
C GLU A 28 5.92 -4.98 9.55
N GLY A 29 5.24 -3.97 8.97
CA GLY A 29 5.62 -2.57 9.19
C GLY A 29 5.51 -2.17 10.67
N LEU A 30 4.41 -2.52 11.33
CA LEU A 30 4.24 -2.23 12.76
C LEU A 30 5.30 -2.91 13.63
N LYS A 31 5.65 -4.17 13.35
CA LYS A 31 6.74 -4.89 14.04
C LYS A 31 8.10 -4.22 13.86
N ARG A 32 8.33 -3.56 12.72
CA ARG A 32 9.58 -2.85 12.42
C ARG A 32 9.66 -1.46 13.06
N GLY A 33 8.65 -1.06 13.84
CA GLY A 33 8.65 0.19 14.60
C GLY A 33 8.06 1.38 13.85
N PHE A 34 7.40 1.18 12.70
CA PHE A 34 6.62 2.26 12.08
C PHE A 34 5.44 2.63 12.98
N ARG A 35 5.28 3.92 13.25
CA ARG A 35 4.21 4.44 14.14
C ARG A 35 2.82 4.22 13.54
N TYR A 36 2.72 4.33 12.22
CA TYR A 36 1.50 4.14 11.46
C TYR A 36 1.82 3.42 10.15
N VAL A 37 0.96 2.48 9.75
CA VAL A 37 1.11 1.74 8.50
C VAL A 37 -0.26 1.59 7.85
N GLU A 38 -0.46 2.31 6.75
CA GLU A 38 -1.65 2.20 5.91
C GLU A 38 -1.37 1.23 4.75
N SER A 39 -2.00 0.06 4.76
CA SER A 39 -1.76 -1.00 3.79
C SER A 39 -3.06 -1.60 3.30
N ALA A 40 -3.54 -1.11 2.14
CA ALA A 40 -4.67 -1.69 1.41
C ALA A 40 -4.54 -1.35 -0.10
N PRO A 41 -5.30 -2.00 -0.99
CA PRO A 41 -5.17 -1.80 -2.44
C PRO A 41 -5.33 -0.33 -2.88
N MET A 42 -6.29 0.38 -2.30
CA MET A 42 -6.64 1.74 -2.70
C MET A 42 -5.88 2.84 -1.93
N VAL A 43 -5.04 2.49 -0.96
CA VAL A 43 -4.21 3.47 -0.22
C VAL A 43 -3.29 4.20 -1.19
N ARG A 44 -3.20 5.52 -1.01
CA ARG A 44 -2.28 6.43 -1.71
C ARG A 44 -1.49 7.21 -0.67
N SER A 45 -0.40 7.86 -1.10
CA SER A 45 0.48 8.60 -0.18
C SER A 45 -0.22 9.72 0.58
N SER A 46 -1.27 10.32 0.00
CA SER A 46 -2.11 11.33 0.66
C SER A 46 -3.26 10.76 1.47
N TYR A 47 -3.50 9.43 1.42
CA TYR A 47 -4.61 8.81 2.13
C TYR A 47 -4.35 8.87 3.64
N TYR A 48 -5.20 9.60 4.37
CA TYR A 48 -5.10 9.85 5.82
C TYR A 48 -3.81 10.53 6.29
N ALA A 49 -3.11 11.25 5.41
CA ALA A 49 -1.90 11.98 5.79
C ALA A 49 -2.18 12.99 6.93
N GLU A 50 -3.37 13.58 6.96
CA GLU A 50 -3.84 14.50 8.00
C GLU A 50 -4.04 13.86 9.38
N LYS A 51 -4.16 12.53 9.46
CA LYS A 51 -4.31 11.81 10.74
C LYS A 51 -2.99 11.36 11.36
N HIS A 52 -1.88 11.52 10.63
CA HIS A 52 -0.54 11.05 11.01
C HIS A 52 0.43 12.19 11.35
N PHE A 53 -0.09 13.41 11.61
CA PHE A 53 0.67 14.56 12.12
C PHE A 53 0.98 14.45 13.62
#